data_AF-A0AA41G0F3-F1
#
_entry.id   AF-A0AA41G0F3-F1
#
_cell.length_a   1.000
_cell.length_b   1.000
_cell.length_c   1.000
_cell.angle_alpha   90.00
_cell.angle_beta   90.00
_cell.angle_gamma   90.00
#
_symmetry.space_group_name_H-M   'P 1'
#
loop_
_entity.id
_entity.type
_entity.pdbx_description
1 polymer ?
#
loop_
_entity_poly.entity_id
_entity_poly.type
_entity_poly.pdbx_seq_one_letter_code
_entity_poly.pdbx_strand_id
1 'polypeptide(L)' 'MACPYLEYRSADGHASFDHERAYCTASSSLVQPMRADICNDRYDLDHERDCEIYRAHAEVE' A
#
# COMPACT_ATOMS: atom_id res chain seq x y z
N MET A 1 7.87 -9.39 -4.92
CA MET A 1 8.54 -8.09 -5.12
C MET A 1 7.58 -7.03 -4.62
N ALA A 2 8.00 -6.05 -3.83
CA ALA A 2 7.05 -5.11 -3.21
C ALA A 2 6.14 -4.43 -4.25
N CYS A 3 4.87 -4.27 -3.89
CA CYS A 3 3.82 -3.67 -4.69
C CYS A 3 4.24 -2.28 -5.21
N PRO A 4 4.11 -2.00 -6.53
CA PRO A 4 4.54 -0.73 -7.11
C PRO A 4 3.74 0.48 -6.63
N TYR A 5 2.56 0.24 -6.04
CA TYR A 5 1.67 1.29 -5.53
C TYR A 5 1.87 1.59 -4.04
N LEU A 6 2.80 0.90 -3.36
CA LEU A 6 3.09 1.14 -1.95
C LEU A 6 4.18 2.20 -1.79
N GLU A 7 3.84 3.29 -1.12
CA GLU A 7 4.78 4.32 -0.68
C GLU A 7 4.75 4.47 0.84
N TYR A 8 5.85 4.95 1.41
CA TYR A 8 5.93 5.37 2.80
C TYR A 8 6.06 6.90 2.83
N ARG A 9 5.15 7.57 3.53
CA ARG A 9 5.08 9.03 3.56
C ARG A 9 5.08 9.53 5.00
N SER A 10 5.83 10.60 5.27
CA SER A 10 5.86 11.29 6.56
C SER A 10 4.76 12.34 6.72
N ALA A 11 4.00 12.62 5.66
CA ALA A 11 2.88 13.56 5.68
C ALA A 11 1.82 13.19 4.63
N ASP A 12 0.58 13.63 4.86
CA ASP A 12 -0.53 13.54 3.91
C ASP A 12 -1.43 14.78 4.06
N GLY A 13 -1.53 15.58 2.98
CA GLY A 13 -2.23 16.86 3.00
C GLY A 13 -1.67 17.86 4.03
N HIS A 14 -2.49 18.24 5.01
CA HIS A 14 -2.10 19.14 6.11
C HIS A 14 -1.61 18.40 7.36
N ALA A 15 -1.59 17.07 7.37
CA ALA A 15 -1.15 16.27 8.50
C ALA A 15 0.27 15.76 8.29
N SER A 16 1.14 15.98 9.28
CA SER A 16 2.47 15.37 9.38
C SER A 16 2.48 14.29 10.45
N PHE A 17 3.29 13.26 10.25
CA PHE A 17 3.40 12.10 11.14
C PHE A 17 4.79 12.05 11.77
N ASP A 18 4.89 11.51 12.99
CA ASP A 18 6.18 11.30 13.67
C ASP A 18 7.02 10.20 12.99
N HIS A 19 6.34 9.25 12.34
CA HIS A 19 6.95 8.16 11.59
C HIS A 19 6.28 8.01 10.22
N GLU A 20 7.02 7.47 9.26
CA GLU A 20 6.49 7.19 7.93
C GLU A 20 5.33 6.20 7.99
N ARG A 21 4.26 6.50 7.25
CA ARG A 21 3.06 5.67 7.18
C ARG A 21 2.88 5.13 5.77
N ALA A 22 2.40 3.90 5.69
CA ALA A 22 2.10 3.25 4.43
C ALA A 22 0.94 3.96 3.71
N TYR A 23 1.16 4.27 2.45
CA TYR A 23 0.24 4.95 1.55
C TYR A 23 0.11 4.14 0.26
N CYS A 24 -1.11 3.91 -0.19
CA CYS A 24 -1.38 3.26 -1.46
C CYS A 24 -1.74 4.32 -2.51
N THR A 25 -0.95 4.41 -3.58
CA THR A 25 -1.18 5.38 -4.66
C THR A 25 -2.37 5.00 -5.55
N ALA A 26 -2.61 3.70 -5.75
CA ALA A 26 -3.75 3.18 -6.51
C ALA A 26 -5.10 3.61 -5.90
N SER A 27 -5.23 3.64 -4.58
CA SER A 27 -6.43 4.14 -3.88
C SER A 27 -6.29 5.58 -3.38
N SER A 28 -5.12 6.19 -3.57
CA SER A 28 -4.75 7.52 -3.06
C SER A 28 -5.07 7.71 -1.57
N SER A 29 -4.70 6.74 -0.73
CA SER A 29 -5.04 6.74 0.70
C SER A 29 -4.01 6.04 1.58
N LEU A 30 -3.96 6.44 2.86
CA LEU A 30 -3.19 5.74 3.88
C LEU A 30 -3.79 4.35 4.14
N VAL A 31 -2.93 3.34 4.24
CA VAL A 31 -3.34 1.96 4.49
C VAL A 31 -2.90 1.49 5.88
N GLN A 32 -3.59 0.47 6.38
CA GLN A 32 -3.24 -0.16 7.65
C GLN A 32 -1.91 -0.93 7.54
N PRO A 33 -1.15 -1.10 8.65
CA PRO A 33 0.09 -1.86 8.64
C PRO A 33 -0.05 -3.27 8.05
N MET A 34 -1.14 -3.98 8.38
CA MET A 34 -1.43 -5.31 7.83
C MET A 34 -1.53 -5.31 6.30
N ARG A 35 -2.10 -4.25 5.71
CA ARG A 35 -2.15 -4.09 4.25
C ARG A 35 -0.75 -3.82 3.69
N ALA A 36 0.05 -3.02 4.39
CA ALA A 36 1.43 -2.81 4.01
C ALA A 36 2.23 -4.11 4.05
N ASP A 37 1.97 -5.01 5.00
CA ASP A 37 2.62 -6.33 5.04
C ASP A 37 2.27 -7.18 3.80
N ILE A 38 1.00 -7.20 3.37
CA ILE A 38 0.58 -7.82 2.10
C ILE A 38 1.33 -7.17 0.92
N CYS A 39 1.32 -5.84 0.83
CA CYS A 39 1.96 -5.11 -0.26
C CYS A 39 3.48 -5.25 -0.28
N ASN A 40 4.12 -5.60 0.83
CA ASN A 40 5.55 -5.89 0.90
C ASN A 40 5.88 -7.38 0.65
N ASP A 41 4.88 -8.20 0.35
CA ASP A 41 4.98 -9.66 0.24
C ASP A 41 5.63 -10.33 1.48
N ARG A 42 5.26 -9.84 2.66
CA ARG A 42 5.75 -10.42 3.93
C ARG A 42 4.95 -11.66 4.28
N TYR A 43 5.56 -12.57 5.03
CA TYR A 43 4.86 -13.73 5.62
C TYR A 43 4.20 -14.66 4.60
N ASP A 44 4.80 -14.83 3.41
CA ASP A 44 4.25 -15.63 2.30
C ASP A 44 2.96 -15.03 1.68
N LEU A 45 2.66 -13.77 2.00
CA LEU A 45 1.61 -13.00 1.34
C LEU A 45 2.13 -12.49 -0.01
N ASP A 46 1.22 -12.26 -0.93
CA ASP A 46 1.51 -11.82 -2.29
C ASP A 46 0.55 -10.70 -2.68
N HIS A 47 1.07 -9.51 -2.97
CA HIS A 47 0.26 -8.35 -3.33
C HIS A 47 -0.58 -8.54 -4.61
N GLU A 48 -0.14 -9.36 -5.56
CA GLU A 48 -0.87 -9.66 -6.78
C GLU A 48 -2.09 -10.56 -6.51
N ARG A 49 -1.99 -11.41 -5.48
CA ARG A 49 -3.04 -12.39 -5.14
C ARG A 49 -3.96 -11.94 -4.01
N ASP A 50 -3.38 -11.38 -2.96
CA ASP A 50 -4.02 -11.16 -1.65
C ASP A 50 -4.47 -9.71 -1.43
N CYS A 51 -4.01 -8.74 -2.23
CA CYS A 51 -4.42 -7.34 -2.11
C CYS A 51 -5.57 -7.01 -3.07
N GLU A 52 -6.79 -6.76 -2.55
CA GLU A 52 -7.92 -6.41 -3.42
C GLU A 52 -7.73 -5.09 -4.19
N ILE A 53 -6.97 -4.13 -3.64
CA ILE A 53 -6.73 -2.83 -4.30
C ILE A 53 -5.82 -2.99 -5.50
N TYR A 54 -4.72 -3.75 -5.35
CA TYR A 54 -3.80 -4.01 -6.46
C TYR A 54 -4.54 -4.70 -7.60
N ARG A 55 -5.28 -5.77 -7.29
CA ARG A 55 -6.05 -6.54 -8.27
C ARG A 55 -7.06 -5.66 -9.01
N ALA A 56 -7.87 -4.91 -8.27
CA ALA A 56 -8.85 -4.01 -8.86
C ALA A 56 -8.20 -2.95 -9.76
N HIS A 57 -6.99 -2.48 -9.44
CA HIS A 57 -6.27 -1.51 -10.26
C HIS A 57 -5.63 -2.16 -11.50
N ALA A 58 -5.06 -3.36 -11.36
CA ALA A 58 -4.42 -4.11 -12.45
C ALA A 58 -5.43 -4.63 -13.49
N GLU A 59 -6.68 -4.87 -13.09
CA GLU A 59 -7.76 -5.27 -14.00
C GLU A 59 -8.28 -4.11 -14.89
N VAL A 60 -7.94 -2.86 -14.56
CA VAL A 60 -8.42 -1.64 -15.24
C VAL A 60 -7.41 -1.09 -16.26
N GLU A 61 -6.19 -1.63 -16.31
CA GLU A 61 -5.11 -1.22 -17.23
C GLU A 61 -5.11 -1.96 -18.58
#